data_AF-A0A1V2AUX5-F1
#
_entry.id   AF-A0A1V2AUX5-F1
#
_cell.length_a   1.000
_cell.length_b   1.000
_cell.length_c   1.000
_cell.angle_alpha   90.00
_cell.angle_beta   90.00
_cell.angle_gamma   90.00
#
_symmetry.space_group_name_H-M   'P 1'
#
loop_
_entity.id
_entity.type
_entity.pdbx_description
1 polymer ?
#
loop_
_entity_poly.entity_id
_entity_poly.type
_entity_poly.pdbx_seq_one_letter_code
_entity_poly.pdbx_strand_id
1 'polypeptide(L)'
;MRKHSFNALLCLAAGIAVAIVSCKKDNVSSTKPDAIPTETLAKIEALGFSSADVHKFGDDYIVEGDIRLTEADLNSKYTGPVLRVASSEQYRTTNLVTGTPRTIKILVASSLGSAYVAGTDTAIARYNALGLGITFSRITSGTANITISGFNQGPSGGYITLGSSGFPTSSGNPYSSILMNTNSQAYGSNPNVLYVGSVIQHEIGHCIGFRHTDYFDRSYSCGGTATNEGASSVGAIWIPGTPTGADANSWMLSCSNGGNRTFNANDVIALNYLY
;
A
#
# COMPACT_ATOMS: atom_id res chain seq x y z
N MET A 1 -58.44 16.19 80.91
CA MET A 1 -59.10 15.65 79.70
C MET A 1 -58.11 15.75 78.56
N ARG A 2 -57.45 14.64 78.21
CA ARG A 2 -57.76 13.79 77.05
C ARG A 2 -57.42 14.47 75.69
N LYS A 3 -56.29 13.98 75.15
CA LYS A 3 -56.04 13.64 73.74
C LYS A 3 -55.82 14.81 72.77
N HIS A 4 -54.55 15.16 72.55
CA HIS A 4 -54.12 15.75 71.29
C HIS A 4 -53.74 14.65 70.30
N SER A 5 -54.58 14.56 69.27
CA SER A 5 -54.43 13.80 68.03
C SER A 5 -53.15 14.23 67.31
N PHE A 6 -52.26 13.30 67.02
CA PHE A 6 -52.14 12.56 65.74
C PHE A 6 -51.42 13.33 64.63
N ASN A 7 -50.11 13.05 64.55
CA ASN A 7 -49.27 12.84 63.35
C ASN A 7 -49.56 13.67 62.08
N ALA A 8 -48.63 14.57 61.78
CA ALA A 8 -48.18 14.84 60.42
C ALA A 8 -46.64 14.88 60.40
N LEU A 9 -46.07 13.97 59.61
CA LEU A 9 -44.67 13.78 59.23
C LEU A 9 -43.95 15.13 58.97
N LEU A 10 -42.76 15.37 59.54
CA LEU A 10 -41.44 14.90 59.11
C LEU A 10 -41.06 15.39 57.70
N CYS A 11 -40.13 16.35 57.61
CA CYS A 11 -38.75 16.09 57.18
C CYS A 11 -37.99 17.39 56.85
N LEU A 12 -37.12 17.76 57.79
CA LEU A 12 -35.81 18.39 57.67
C LEU A 12 -35.38 18.87 56.26
N ALA A 13 -35.41 20.19 56.06
CA ALA A 13 -34.69 20.86 54.98
C ALA A 13 -33.24 21.15 55.44
N ALA A 14 -32.30 20.29 55.04
CA ALA A 14 -30.87 20.58 55.11
C ALA A 14 -30.38 20.91 53.69
N GLY A 15 -30.12 22.19 53.43
CA GLY A 15 -29.57 22.67 52.16
C GLY A 15 -28.12 22.22 52.01
N ILE A 16 -27.89 21.23 51.14
CA ILE A 16 -26.55 20.81 50.70
C ILE A 16 -26.11 21.74 49.58
N ALA A 17 -25.03 22.48 49.80
CA ALA A 17 -24.32 23.21 48.76
C ALA A 17 -23.68 22.21 47.79
N VAL A 18 -24.23 22.10 46.58
CA VAL A 18 -23.65 21.31 45.49
C VAL A 18 -22.51 22.12 44.88
N ALA A 19 -21.28 21.73 45.19
CA ALA A 19 -20.11 22.19 44.45
C ALA A 19 -20.11 21.54 43.07
N ILE A 20 -20.37 22.34 42.03
CA ILE A 20 -20.19 21.97 40.63
C ILE A 20 -18.69 21.85 40.31
N VAL A 21 -18.11 20.67 40.54
CA VAL A 21 -16.85 20.26 39.92
C VAL A 21 -17.18 19.83 38.50
N SER A 22 -17.18 20.79 37.57
CA SER A 22 -17.15 20.48 36.14
C SER A 22 -15.71 20.18 35.78
N CYS A 23 -15.41 18.90 35.61
CA CYS A 23 -14.15 18.44 35.02
C CYS A 23 -13.95 19.16 33.69
N LYS A 24 -12.91 20.01 33.61
CA LYS A 24 -12.31 20.34 32.32
C LYS A 24 -11.98 19.01 31.65
N LYS A 25 -12.69 18.72 30.58
CA LYS A 25 -12.38 17.62 29.69
C LYS A 25 -11.01 17.97 29.12
N ASP A 26 -9.96 17.34 29.62
CA ASP A 26 -8.67 17.38 28.97
C ASP A 26 -8.91 16.90 27.54
N ASN A 27 -8.79 17.83 26.60
CA ASN A 27 -8.70 17.51 25.20
C ASN A 27 -7.42 16.69 25.06
N VAL A 28 -7.54 15.37 25.18
CA VAL A 28 -6.64 14.46 24.48
C VAL A 28 -6.80 14.86 23.04
N SER A 29 -5.86 15.67 22.57
CA SER A 29 -5.69 16.00 21.17
C SER A 29 -5.38 14.67 20.50
N SER A 30 -6.41 13.96 20.07
CA SER A 30 -6.31 13.03 18.98
C SER A 30 -5.84 13.88 17.81
N THR A 31 -4.53 13.88 17.57
CA THR A 31 -3.93 14.41 16.37
C THR A 31 -4.73 13.87 15.20
N LYS A 32 -5.58 14.70 14.60
CA LYS A 32 -6.08 14.42 13.25
C LYS A 32 -4.83 14.17 12.40
N PRO A 33 -4.82 13.16 11.52
CA PRO A 33 -3.80 13.12 10.49
C PRO A 33 -3.79 14.49 9.81
N ASP A 34 -2.61 15.08 9.65
CA ASP A 34 -2.46 16.35 8.94
C ASP A 34 -3.26 16.25 7.64
N ALA A 35 -4.25 17.13 7.48
CA ALA A 35 -5.10 17.09 6.31
C ALA A 35 -4.21 17.29 5.07
N ILE A 36 -4.24 16.32 4.15
CA ILE A 36 -3.46 16.39 2.91
C ILE A 36 -3.91 17.64 2.13
N PRO A 37 -3.00 18.53 1.71
CA PRO A 37 -3.37 19.74 0.99
C PRO A 37 -4.16 19.43 -0.28
N THR A 38 -5.20 20.22 -0.57
CA THR A 38 -6.04 20.04 -1.78
C THR A 38 -5.23 20.07 -3.07
N GLU A 39 -4.18 20.90 -3.14
CA GLU A 39 -3.27 20.93 -4.30
C GLU A 39 -2.54 19.59 -4.50
N THR A 40 -2.10 18.96 -3.41
CA THR A 40 -1.47 17.63 -3.46
C THR A 40 -2.46 16.59 -3.99
N LEU A 41 -3.70 16.59 -3.49
CA LEU A 41 -4.74 15.66 -3.96
C LEU A 41 -5.02 15.85 -5.47
N ALA A 42 -5.06 17.09 -5.95
CA ALA A 42 -5.24 17.36 -7.38
C ALA A 42 -4.04 16.86 -8.23
N LYS A 43 -2.81 16.97 -7.73
CA LYS A 43 -1.62 16.41 -8.40
C LYS A 43 -1.68 14.89 -8.47
N ILE A 44 -2.10 14.23 -7.39
CA ILE A 44 -2.29 12.78 -7.30
C ILE A 44 -3.30 12.30 -8.37
N GLU A 45 -4.46 12.97 -8.45
CA GLU A 45 -5.48 12.65 -9.46
C GLU A 45 -4.99 12.86 -10.90
N ALA A 46 -4.22 13.94 -11.14
CA ALA A 46 -3.65 14.25 -12.44
C ALA A 46 -2.63 13.19 -12.93
N LEU A 47 -1.99 12.48 -12.00
CA LEU A 47 -1.09 11.36 -12.28
C LEU A 47 -1.83 10.03 -12.49
N GLY A 48 -3.14 10.00 -12.25
CA GLY A 48 -3.98 8.84 -12.44
C GLY A 48 -4.25 8.02 -11.18
N PHE A 49 -3.87 8.52 -10.01
CA PHE A 49 -4.06 7.85 -8.72
C PHE A 49 -5.30 8.37 -8.00
N SER A 50 -5.84 7.58 -7.07
CA SER A 50 -6.93 7.98 -6.20
C SER A 50 -6.47 9.00 -5.18
N SER A 51 -7.28 10.04 -4.99
CA SER A 51 -7.16 10.97 -3.86
C SER A 51 -7.81 10.45 -2.58
N ALA A 52 -8.44 9.27 -2.62
CA ALA A 52 -8.95 8.59 -1.43
C ALA A 52 -7.81 7.88 -0.68
N ASP A 53 -7.91 7.84 0.65
CA ASP A 53 -6.99 7.12 1.54
C ASP A 53 -5.49 7.45 1.30
N VAL A 54 -5.21 8.73 1.01
CA VAL A 54 -3.84 9.23 0.87
C VAL A 54 -3.22 9.39 2.26
N HIS A 55 -2.05 8.78 2.45
CA HIS A 55 -1.30 8.83 3.70
C HIS A 55 0.02 9.55 3.51
N LYS A 56 0.29 10.55 4.35
CA LYS A 56 1.61 11.21 4.38
C LYS A 56 2.66 10.26 4.95
N PHE A 57 3.82 10.17 4.30
CA PHE A 57 4.95 9.34 4.69
C PHE A 57 6.25 10.15 4.60
N GLY A 58 6.67 10.73 5.73
CA GLY A 58 7.75 11.73 5.72
C GLY A 58 7.38 12.92 4.85
N ASP A 59 8.19 13.19 3.82
CA ASP A 59 7.95 14.23 2.82
C ASP A 59 7.18 13.72 1.58
N ASP A 60 6.96 12.40 1.50
CA ASP A 60 6.27 11.73 0.40
C ASP A 60 4.83 11.36 0.77
N TYR A 61 4.12 10.75 -0.18
CA TYR A 61 2.76 10.27 -0.01
C TYR A 61 2.65 8.81 -0.43
N ILE A 62 1.91 8.03 0.35
CA ILE A 62 1.47 6.68 -0.02
C ILE A 62 0.01 6.78 -0.47
N VAL A 63 -0.25 6.31 -1.67
CA VAL A 63 -1.57 6.22 -2.30
C VAL A 63 -1.84 4.78 -2.67
N GLU A 64 -3.11 4.40 -2.83
CA GLU A 64 -3.51 3.04 -3.22
C GLU A 64 -2.98 1.95 -2.26
N GLY A 65 -2.50 2.34 -1.06
CA GLY A 65 -1.96 1.46 -0.03
C GLY A 65 -0.43 1.32 -0.03
N ASP A 66 0.19 1.19 -1.19
CA ASP A 66 1.61 0.84 -1.35
C ASP A 66 2.33 1.60 -2.46
N ILE A 67 1.64 2.50 -3.20
CA ILE A 67 2.30 3.33 -4.19
C ILE A 67 2.84 4.61 -3.53
N ARG A 68 4.16 4.75 -3.54
CA ARG A 68 4.88 5.92 -3.05
C ARG A 68 5.04 6.95 -4.16
N LEU A 69 4.54 8.15 -3.89
CA LEU A 69 4.72 9.33 -4.72
C LEU A 69 5.64 10.33 -4.01
N THR A 70 6.79 10.57 -4.61
CA THR A 70 7.71 11.62 -4.16
C THR A 70 7.25 12.99 -4.64
N GLU A 71 7.82 14.06 -4.08
CA GLU A 71 7.56 15.41 -4.59
C GLU A 71 7.95 15.57 -6.08
N ALA A 72 9.00 14.88 -6.53
CA ALA A 72 9.37 14.87 -7.94
C ALA A 72 8.29 14.21 -8.81
N ASP A 73 7.69 13.12 -8.34
CA ASP A 73 6.60 12.42 -9.03
C ASP A 73 5.35 13.32 -9.12
N LEU A 74 4.97 13.96 -8.02
CA LEU A 74 3.82 14.89 -7.95
C LEU A 74 3.95 16.09 -8.90
N ASN A 75 5.17 16.50 -9.22
CA ASN A 75 5.44 17.59 -10.16
C ASN A 75 5.75 17.09 -11.59
N SER A 76 5.72 15.78 -11.83
CA SER A 76 5.87 15.21 -13.15
C SER A 76 4.57 15.35 -13.97
N LYS A 77 4.68 15.29 -15.30
CA LYS A 77 3.52 15.32 -16.19
C LYS A 77 3.25 13.92 -16.72
N TYR A 78 2.02 13.44 -16.56
CA TYR A 78 1.56 12.28 -17.31
C TYR A 78 1.55 12.61 -18.81
N THR A 79 2.23 11.79 -19.61
CA THR A 79 2.35 11.96 -21.07
C THR A 79 1.86 10.73 -21.84
N GLY A 80 1.23 9.78 -21.16
CA GLY A 80 0.77 8.53 -21.77
C GLY A 80 -0.60 8.64 -22.44
N PRO A 81 -0.98 7.63 -23.24
CA PRO A 81 -2.35 7.51 -23.72
C PRO A 81 -3.30 7.19 -22.56
N VAL A 82 -4.50 7.79 -22.58
CA VAL A 82 -5.60 7.44 -21.67
C VAL A 82 -6.39 6.32 -22.36
N LEU A 83 -5.94 5.07 -22.17
CA LEU A 83 -6.54 3.93 -22.86
C LEU A 83 -7.52 3.21 -21.94
N ARG A 84 -8.80 3.44 -22.20
CA ARG A 84 -9.90 2.69 -21.58
C ARG A 84 -10.19 1.46 -22.43
N VAL A 85 -9.51 0.36 -22.12
CA VAL A 85 -9.88 -0.96 -22.68
C VAL A 85 -10.11 -1.90 -21.50
N ALA A 86 -11.40 -2.12 -21.23
CA ALA A 86 -11.97 -3.12 -20.33
C ALA A 86 -11.91 -2.87 -18.81
N SER A 87 -12.88 -3.49 -18.14
CA SER A 87 -13.08 -3.57 -16.68
C SER A 87 -12.16 -4.61 -16.01
N SER A 88 -11.06 -4.97 -16.68
CA SER A 88 -10.34 -6.25 -16.56
C SER A 88 -8.94 -6.25 -15.94
N GLU A 89 -8.77 -7.11 -14.95
CA GLU A 89 -7.53 -7.53 -14.30
C GLU A 89 -6.27 -7.63 -15.20
N GLN A 90 -5.10 -7.46 -14.57
CA GLN A 90 -3.74 -7.40 -15.15
C GLN A 90 -3.45 -6.12 -15.92
N TYR A 91 -3.05 -5.10 -15.18
CA TYR A 91 -2.74 -3.76 -15.69
C TYR A 91 -1.24 -3.46 -15.63
N ARG A 92 -0.80 -2.65 -16.58
CA ARG A 92 0.54 -2.05 -16.58
C ARG A 92 0.49 -0.53 -16.61
N THR A 93 1.59 0.08 -16.19
CA THR A 93 1.85 1.49 -16.39
C THR A 93 2.24 1.81 -17.83
N THR A 94 2.21 3.11 -18.16
CA THR A 94 2.68 3.63 -19.46
C THR A 94 4.17 3.33 -19.67
N ASN A 95 4.98 3.57 -18.63
CA ASN A 95 6.40 3.26 -18.65
C ASN A 95 6.62 1.79 -18.25
N LEU A 96 7.58 1.14 -18.91
CA LEU A 96 8.02 -0.22 -18.62
C LEU A 96 9.55 -0.24 -18.54
N VAL A 97 10.11 -1.31 -17.98
CA VAL A 97 11.55 -1.53 -18.08
C VAL A 97 11.89 -1.84 -19.53
N THR A 98 12.91 -1.18 -20.09
CA THR A 98 13.34 -1.40 -21.48
C THR A 98 14.82 -1.80 -21.53
N GLY A 99 15.28 -2.16 -22.74
CA GLY A 99 16.65 -2.62 -22.99
C GLY A 99 16.85 -4.10 -22.62
N THR A 100 15.85 -4.95 -22.88
CA THR A 100 15.94 -6.39 -22.67
C THR A 100 16.76 -7.07 -23.78
N PRO A 101 17.53 -8.15 -23.49
CA PRO A 101 17.65 -8.81 -22.19
C PRO A 101 18.42 -7.97 -21.16
N ARG A 102 17.94 -7.93 -19.90
CA ARG A 102 18.48 -7.05 -18.85
C ARG A 102 18.53 -7.74 -17.49
N THR A 103 19.63 -7.55 -16.76
CA THR A 103 19.70 -7.93 -15.33
C THR A 103 19.44 -6.73 -14.42
N ILE A 104 18.45 -6.86 -13.56
CA ILE A 104 18.07 -5.89 -12.53
C ILE A 104 18.73 -6.30 -11.21
N LYS A 105 19.63 -5.45 -10.73
CA LYS A 105 20.34 -5.67 -9.46
C LYS A 105 19.52 -5.17 -8.28
N ILE A 106 19.31 -6.02 -7.29
CA ILE A 106 18.59 -5.69 -6.05
C ILE A 106 19.57 -5.68 -4.88
N LEU A 107 19.58 -4.62 -4.09
CA LEU A 107 20.32 -4.53 -2.83
C LEU A 107 19.32 -4.51 -1.67
N VAL A 108 19.56 -5.33 -0.66
CA VAL A 108 18.80 -5.29 0.60
C VAL A 108 19.63 -4.51 1.62
N ALA A 109 19.06 -3.46 2.20
CA ALA A 109 19.73 -2.63 3.19
C ALA A 109 20.16 -3.48 4.40
N SER A 110 21.34 -3.21 4.93
CA SER A 110 21.92 -3.94 6.07
C SER A 110 21.13 -3.80 7.37
N SER A 111 20.23 -2.81 7.45
CA SER A 111 19.31 -2.61 8.58
C SER A 111 18.14 -3.60 8.59
N LEU A 112 17.89 -4.32 7.50
CA LEU A 112 16.82 -5.32 7.43
C LEU A 112 17.29 -6.68 7.93
N GLY A 113 16.41 -7.35 8.69
CA GLY A 113 16.67 -8.68 9.24
C GLY A 113 16.74 -9.79 8.19
N SER A 114 17.19 -10.97 8.60
CA SER A 114 17.40 -12.13 7.73
C SER A 114 16.15 -12.57 6.95
N ALA A 115 14.96 -12.38 7.51
CA ALA A 115 13.70 -12.71 6.85
C ALA A 115 13.47 -11.89 5.56
N TYR A 116 13.87 -10.62 5.53
CA TYR A 116 13.77 -9.76 4.34
C TYR A 116 14.79 -10.14 3.28
N VAL A 117 16.00 -10.53 3.69
CA VAL A 117 17.02 -11.05 2.77
C VAL A 117 16.54 -12.35 2.12
N ALA A 118 16.09 -13.31 2.93
CA ALA A 118 15.57 -14.59 2.43
C ALA A 118 14.28 -14.43 1.61
N GLY A 119 13.41 -13.49 1.99
CA GLY A 119 12.22 -13.12 1.23
C GLY A 119 12.57 -12.54 -0.13
N THR A 120 13.61 -11.69 -0.20
CA THR A 120 14.14 -11.14 -1.46
C THR A 120 14.68 -12.26 -2.35
N ASP A 121 15.46 -13.19 -1.80
CA ASP A 121 15.96 -14.35 -2.56
C ASP A 121 14.81 -15.22 -3.09
N THR A 122 13.76 -15.40 -2.28
CA THR A 122 12.54 -16.12 -2.68
C THR A 122 11.84 -15.42 -3.86
N ALA A 123 11.65 -14.10 -3.79
CA ALA A 123 11.03 -13.33 -4.87
C ALA A 123 11.86 -13.41 -6.16
N ILE A 124 13.17 -13.19 -6.07
CA ILE A 124 14.10 -13.28 -7.21
C ILE A 124 14.04 -14.65 -7.88
N ALA A 125 14.07 -15.73 -7.08
CA ALA A 125 14.00 -17.09 -7.61
C ALA A 125 12.71 -17.33 -8.41
N ARG A 126 11.57 -16.80 -7.94
CA ARG A 126 10.28 -16.95 -8.62
C ARG A 126 10.27 -16.25 -9.99
N TYR A 127 10.74 -15.01 -10.07
CA TYR A 127 10.82 -14.31 -11.35
C TYR A 127 11.78 -15.00 -12.32
N ASN A 128 12.98 -15.35 -11.85
CA ASN A 128 14.00 -15.96 -12.70
C ASN A 128 13.57 -17.35 -13.21
N ALA A 129 12.68 -18.05 -12.49
CA ALA A 129 12.13 -19.34 -12.93
C ALA A 129 11.21 -19.21 -14.17
N LEU A 130 10.69 -18.02 -14.47
CA LEU A 130 9.84 -17.78 -15.64
C LEU A 130 10.63 -17.58 -16.95
N GLY A 131 11.94 -17.34 -16.88
CA GLY A 131 12.79 -17.18 -18.07
C GLY A 131 12.49 -15.92 -18.90
N LEU A 132 12.06 -14.84 -18.25
CA LEU A 132 11.72 -13.56 -18.87
C LEU A 132 12.94 -12.87 -19.51
N GLY A 133 12.72 -11.90 -20.39
CA GLY A 133 13.74 -10.99 -20.90
C GLY A 133 14.36 -10.08 -19.84
N ILE A 134 13.78 -10.02 -18.63
CA ILE A 134 14.43 -9.45 -17.44
C ILE A 134 14.83 -10.56 -16.47
N THR A 135 15.99 -10.41 -15.85
CA THR A 135 16.48 -11.29 -14.78
C THR A 135 16.82 -10.46 -13.56
N PHE A 136 16.73 -11.05 -12.38
CA PHE A 136 17.03 -10.37 -11.13
C PHE A 136 18.23 -11.00 -10.43
N SER A 137 19.07 -10.17 -9.82
CA SER A 137 20.21 -10.65 -9.02
C SER A 137 20.34 -9.85 -7.75
N ARG A 138 20.43 -10.50 -6.59
CA ARG A 138 20.76 -9.82 -5.35
C ARG A 138 22.26 -9.53 -5.31
N ILE A 139 22.62 -8.30 -4.97
CA ILE A 139 23.98 -7.87 -4.71
C ILE A 139 24.13 -7.49 -3.24
N THR A 140 25.36 -7.54 -2.73
CA THR A 140 25.70 -7.12 -1.34
C THR A 140 26.49 -5.82 -1.29
N SER A 141 27.00 -5.34 -2.43
CA SER A 141 27.72 -4.08 -2.59
C SER A 141 27.68 -3.60 -4.05
N GLY A 142 27.96 -2.32 -4.26
CA GLY A 142 27.94 -1.68 -5.58
C GLY A 142 26.62 -0.98 -5.90
N THR A 143 26.44 -0.58 -7.17
CA THR A 143 25.26 0.15 -7.63
C THR A 143 24.11 -0.81 -7.94
N ALA A 144 23.04 -0.72 -7.17
CA ALA A 144 21.79 -1.46 -7.41
C ALA A 144 20.88 -0.71 -8.38
N ASN A 145 19.99 -1.44 -9.05
CA ASN A 145 18.85 -0.84 -9.76
C ASN A 145 17.69 -0.60 -8.80
N ILE A 146 17.47 -1.51 -7.85
CA ILE A 146 16.43 -1.43 -6.81
C ILE A 146 17.10 -1.62 -5.44
N THR A 147 16.80 -0.72 -4.49
CA THR A 147 17.24 -0.85 -3.09
C THR A 147 16.03 -1.10 -2.20
N ILE A 148 16.07 -2.18 -1.43
CA ILE A 148 15.05 -2.54 -0.45
C ILE A 148 15.51 -2.02 0.92
N SER A 149 14.74 -1.12 1.51
CA SER A 149 15.01 -0.47 2.80
C SER A 149 13.86 -0.67 3.78
N GLY A 150 14.10 -0.47 5.07
CA GLY A 150 13.07 -0.60 6.11
C GLY A 150 12.46 0.73 6.51
N PHE A 151 11.17 0.71 6.85
CA PHE A 151 10.52 1.75 7.64
C PHE A 151 9.76 1.13 8.82
N ASN A 152 9.40 1.91 9.83
CA ASN A 152 8.67 1.39 10.99
C ASN A 152 7.45 2.26 11.27
N GLN A 153 6.28 1.79 10.81
CA GLN A 153 5.01 2.46 11.03
C GLN A 153 3.95 1.45 11.46
N GLY A 154 3.27 1.74 12.57
CA GLY A 154 2.13 0.96 13.02
C GLY A 154 0.86 1.23 12.19
N PRO A 155 -0.22 0.49 12.46
CA PRO A 155 -1.49 0.75 11.80
C PRO A 155 -2.01 2.16 12.10
N SER A 156 -2.61 2.81 11.11
CA SER A 156 -3.23 4.13 11.22
C SER A 156 -4.52 4.14 10.40
N GLY A 157 -5.62 4.66 10.96
CA GLY A 157 -6.90 4.73 10.26
C GLY A 157 -7.51 3.38 9.86
N GLY A 158 -7.13 2.30 10.54
CA GLY A 158 -7.57 0.93 10.17
C GLY A 158 -6.74 0.29 9.04
N TYR A 159 -5.66 0.96 8.61
CA TYR A 159 -4.79 0.53 7.52
C TYR A 159 -3.35 0.33 8.01
N ILE A 160 -2.61 -0.61 7.40
CA ILE A 160 -1.17 -0.77 7.62
C ILE A 160 -0.46 -1.06 6.29
N THR A 161 0.46 -0.19 5.90
CA THR A 161 1.33 -0.43 4.74
C THR A 161 2.30 -1.57 5.05
N LEU A 162 2.31 -2.62 4.23
CA LEU A 162 3.20 -3.77 4.37
C LEU A 162 4.53 -3.55 3.65
N GLY A 163 4.43 -3.05 2.42
CA GLY A 163 5.51 -2.62 1.56
C GLY A 163 5.06 -1.38 0.80
N SER A 164 6.01 -0.66 0.22
CA SER A 164 5.69 0.36 -0.78
C SER A 164 6.81 0.53 -1.80
N SER A 165 6.41 0.90 -3.01
CA SER A 165 7.31 1.14 -4.13
C SER A 165 6.67 2.12 -5.11
N GLY A 166 7.08 2.09 -6.37
CA GLY A 166 6.61 3.02 -7.38
C GLY A 166 6.87 2.42 -8.76
N PHE A 167 6.74 3.26 -9.80
CA PHE A 167 6.72 2.77 -11.18
C PHE A 167 7.97 3.10 -11.99
N PRO A 168 8.22 2.39 -13.11
CA PRO A 168 9.36 2.64 -13.98
C PRO A 168 9.44 4.09 -14.47
N THR A 169 10.68 4.55 -14.65
CA THR A 169 10.96 5.86 -15.23
C THR A 169 10.63 5.88 -16.73
N SER A 170 10.41 7.07 -17.29
CA SER A 170 10.24 7.24 -18.74
C SER A 170 11.47 6.84 -19.56
N SER A 171 12.65 6.78 -18.92
CA SER A 171 13.89 6.26 -19.50
C SER A 171 14.01 4.73 -19.48
N GLY A 172 12.98 4.02 -18.99
CA GLY A 172 12.93 2.57 -18.97
C GLY A 172 13.75 1.92 -17.87
N ASN A 173 14.03 2.63 -16.78
CA ASN A 173 14.62 2.05 -15.56
C ASN A 173 13.52 1.60 -14.60
N PRO A 174 13.73 0.51 -13.83
CA PRO A 174 12.79 0.15 -12.78
C PRO A 174 12.74 1.24 -11.71
N TYR A 175 11.64 1.30 -10.95
CA TYR A 175 11.60 2.14 -9.76
C TYR A 175 12.66 1.69 -8.76
N SER A 176 13.43 2.64 -8.22
CA SER A 176 14.71 2.33 -7.59
C SER A 176 14.64 2.00 -6.10
N SER A 177 13.46 2.07 -5.48
CA SER A 177 13.29 1.88 -4.04
C SER A 177 12.09 1.00 -3.72
N ILE A 178 12.29 0.05 -2.82
CA ILE A 178 11.20 -0.65 -2.13
C ILE A 178 11.37 -0.38 -0.64
N LEU A 179 10.29 0.00 0.03
CA LEU A 179 10.24 0.20 1.47
C LEU A 179 9.45 -0.94 2.09
N MET A 180 10.05 -1.64 3.06
CA MET A 180 9.42 -2.75 3.77
C MET A 180 9.10 -2.35 5.20
N ASN A 181 7.87 -2.59 5.65
CA ASN A 181 7.51 -2.28 7.03
C ASN A 181 8.20 -3.26 7.98
N THR A 182 8.84 -2.72 9.02
CA THR A 182 9.54 -3.46 10.07
C THR A 182 8.77 -3.47 11.38
N ASN A 183 7.58 -2.84 11.40
CA ASN A 183 6.71 -2.85 12.56
C ASN A 183 6.19 -4.26 12.85
N SER A 184 6.19 -4.65 14.12
CA SER A 184 5.70 -5.97 14.56
C SER A 184 4.23 -6.24 14.22
N GLN A 185 3.41 -5.20 14.02
CA GLN A 185 2.02 -5.35 13.61
C GLN A 185 1.86 -5.66 12.10
N ALA A 186 2.91 -5.48 11.29
CA ALA A 186 2.89 -5.82 9.87
C ALA A 186 3.23 -7.30 9.63
N TYR A 187 4.31 -7.79 10.23
CA TYR A 187 4.84 -9.14 9.97
C TYR A 187 5.05 -10.00 11.22
N GLY A 188 4.70 -9.50 12.40
CA GLY A 188 5.04 -10.14 13.67
C GLY A 188 6.47 -9.84 14.13
N SER A 189 6.83 -10.31 15.33
CA SER A 189 8.19 -10.21 15.86
C SER A 189 9.19 -11.14 15.18
N ASN A 190 8.69 -12.20 14.53
CA ASN A 190 9.48 -13.15 13.73
C ASN A 190 8.84 -13.27 12.34
N PRO A 191 9.17 -12.34 11.41
CA PRO A 191 8.56 -12.32 10.09
C PRO A 191 8.69 -13.64 9.32
N ASN A 192 7.57 -14.15 8.81
CA ASN A 192 7.58 -15.33 7.96
C ASN A 192 8.22 -15.01 6.60
N VAL A 193 9.26 -15.77 6.23
CA VAL A 193 10.03 -15.55 4.99
C VAL A 193 9.16 -15.57 3.73
N LEU A 194 8.18 -16.47 3.66
CA LEU A 194 7.33 -16.62 2.47
C LEU A 194 6.32 -15.48 2.36
N TYR A 195 5.80 -14.99 3.49
CA TYR A 195 4.93 -13.83 3.50
C TYR A 195 5.70 -12.57 3.08
N VAL A 196 6.85 -12.31 3.70
CA VAL A 196 7.73 -11.19 3.33
C VAL A 196 8.17 -11.31 1.87
N GLY A 197 8.52 -12.52 1.42
CA GLY A 197 8.87 -12.78 0.02
C GLY A 197 7.72 -12.52 -0.94
N SER A 198 6.47 -12.76 -0.53
CA SER A 198 5.29 -12.47 -1.36
C SER A 198 5.04 -10.97 -1.49
N VAL A 199 5.22 -10.19 -0.41
CA VAL A 199 5.13 -8.72 -0.48
C VAL A 199 6.28 -8.16 -1.31
N ILE A 200 7.53 -8.59 -1.09
CA ILE A 200 8.66 -8.14 -1.93
C ILE A 200 8.46 -8.51 -3.40
N GLN A 201 7.89 -9.69 -3.69
CA GLN A 201 7.53 -10.08 -5.05
C GLN A 201 6.60 -9.02 -5.66
N HIS A 202 5.49 -8.72 -4.98
CA HIS A 202 4.51 -7.71 -5.37
C HIS A 202 5.15 -6.33 -5.62
N GLU A 203 5.98 -5.83 -4.70
CA GLU A 203 6.65 -4.54 -4.86
C GLU A 203 7.62 -4.51 -6.07
N ILE A 204 8.32 -5.61 -6.36
CA ILE A 204 9.12 -5.70 -7.59
C ILE A 204 8.20 -5.60 -8.82
N GLY A 205 6.96 -6.09 -8.73
CA GLY A 205 5.95 -5.99 -9.79
C GLY A 205 5.64 -4.54 -10.15
N HIS A 206 5.39 -3.70 -9.15
CA HIS A 206 5.28 -2.25 -9.34
C HIS A 206 6.57 -1.65 -9.90
N CYS A 207 7.73 -2.01 -9.36
CA CYS A 207 9.01 -1.51 -9.87
C CYS A 207 9.24 -1.78 -11.37
N ILE A 208 8.61 -2.82 -11.92
CA ILE A 208 8.66 -3.17 -13.35
C ILE A 208 7.37 -2.81 -14.11
N GLY A 209 6.47 -2.06 -13.49
CA GLY A 209 5.34 -1.41 -14.15
C GLY A 209 4.03 -2.18 -14.14
N PHE A 210 3.85 -3.17 -13.26
CA PHE A 210 2.53 -3.73 -12.98
C PHE A 210 1.76 -2.84 -12.02
N ARG A 211 0.45 -2.72 -12.26
CA ARG A 211 -0.51 -2.14 -11.32
C ARG A 211 -1.30 -3.26 -10.64
N HIS A 212 -2.11 -2.89 -9.66
CA HIS A 212 -3.00 -3.84 -9.03
C HIS A 212 -4.01 -4.42 -10.01
N THR A 213 -4.39 -5.67 -9.76
CA THR A 213 -5.35 -6.41 -10.59
C THR A 213 -6.78 -6.03 -10.26
N ASP A 214 -7.07 -5.81 -8.98
CA ASP A 214 -8.33 -5.29 -8.44
C ASP A 214 -8.41 -3.75 -8.47
N TYR A 215 -7.70 -3.11 -9.42
CA TYR A 215 -7.67 -1.66 -9.64
C TYR A 215 -9.07 -1.03 -9.59
N PHE A 216 -10.05 -1.66 -10.25
CA PHE A 216 -11.43 -1.14 -10.34
C PHE A 216 -12.26 -1.33 -9.06
N ASP A 217 -11.92 -2.32 -8.24
CA ASP A 217 -12.65 -2.66 -7.03
C ASP A 217 -11.73 -3.36 -6.01
N ARG A 218 -11.05 -2.55 -5.21
CA ARG A 218 -10.16 -3.05 -4.15
C ARG A 218 -10.90 -3.83 -3.07
N SER A 219 -12.22 -3.70 -2.96
CA SER A 219 -12.98 -4.50 -1.99
C SER A 219 -12.88 -5.99 -2.29
N TYR A 220 -12.52 -6.37 -3.53
CA TYR A 220 -12.27 -7.74 -3.92
C TYR A 220 -11.18 -8.41 -3.08
N SER A 221 -10.03 -7.74 -2.88
CA SER A 221 -8.94 -8.29 -2.05
C SER A 221 -8.89 -7.74 -0.63
N CYS A 222 -9.31 -6.49 -0.43
CA CYS A 222 -9.21 -5.78 0.85
C CYS A 222 -10.47 -5.88 1.71
N GLY A 223 -11.60 -6.30 1.14
CA GLY A 223 -12.92 -6.19 1.78
C GLY A 223 -13.40 -4.73 1.90
N GLY A 224 -14.61 -4.54 2.44
CA GLY A 224 -15.19 -3.21 2.66
C GLY A 224 -16.01 -2.68 1.47
N THR A 225 -16.15 -1.36 1.38
CA THR A 225 -16.86 -0.70 0.28
C THR A 225 -15.96 -0.68 -0.96
N ALA A 226 -16.52 -0.99 -2.13
CA ALA A 226 -15.80 -0.90 -3.39
C ALA A 226 -15.18 0.49 -3.58
N THR A 227 -13.86 0.55 -3.53
CA THR A 227 -13.04 1.73 -3.86
C THR A 227 -12.16 1.38 -5.05
N ASN A 228 -12.12 2.26 -6.03
CA ASN A 228 -11.24 2.16 -7.18
C ASN A 228 -9.92 2.88 -6.84
N GLU A 229 -8.81 2.36 -7.34
CA GLU A 229 -7.49 3.00 -7.32
C GLU A 229 -7.44 4.34 -8.04
N GLY A 230 -8.48 4.71 -8.77
CA GLY A 230 -8.75 6.08 -9.14
C GLY A 230 -9.85 6.16 -10.18
N ALA A 231 -10.62 7.25 -10.17
CA ALA A 231 -11.58 7.52 -11.25
C ALA A 231 -10.89 7.80 -12.61
N SER A 232 -9.56 7.86 -12.63
CA SER A 232 -8.79 8.28 -13.78
C SER A 232 -8.39 7.08 -14.64
N SER A 233 -8.58 7.23 -15.96
CA SER A 233 -8.15 6.25 -16.99
C SER A 233 -6.68 6.45 -17.39
N VAL A 234 -5.95 7.13 -16.51
CA VAL A 234 -4.59 7.61 -16.72
C VAL A 234 -3.63 6.59 -16.13
N GLY A 235 -2.83 5.95 -16.99
CA GLY A 235 -1.72 5.12 -16.55
C GLY A 235 -2.04 3.68 -16.15
N ALA A 236 -3.26 3.18 -16.38
CA ALA A 236 -3.60 1.76 -16.29
C ALA A 236 -3.94 1.21 -17.68
N ILE A 237 -3.08 0.34 -18.21
CA ILE A 237 -3.21 -0.25 -19.54
C ILE A 237 -3.38 -1.76 -19.39
N TRP A 238 -4.48 -2.32 -19.90
CA TRP A 238 -4.69 -3.77 -19.88
C TRP A 238 -3.60 -4.52 -20.65
N ILE A 239 -3.16 -5.66 -20.13
CA ILE A 239 -2.14 -6.51 -20.74
C ILE A 239 -2.81 -7.55 -21.66
N PRO A 240 -2.57 -7.53 -22.98
CA PRO A 240 -3.21 -8.46 -23.90
C PRO A 240 -2.93 -9.93 -23.58
N GLY A 241 -3.96 -10.77 -23.72
CA GLY A 241 -3.87 -12.22 -23.50
C GLY A 241 -4.25 -12.67 -22.08
N THR A 242 -4.52 -11.74 -21.16
CA THR A 242 -5.03 -12.06 -19.82
C THR A 242 -6.58 -12.08 -19.80
N PRO A 243 -7.22 -12.81 -18.86
CA PRO A 243 -8.66 -12.81 -18.73
C PRO A 243 -9.24 -11.43 -18.42
N THR A 244 -10.52 -11.24 -18.76
CA THR A 244 -11.20 -9.96 -18.58
C THR A 244 -12.02 -9.86 -17.29
N GLY A 245 -11.89 -10.82 -16.37
CA GLY A 245 -12.65 -10.88 -15.12
C GLY A 245 -11.74 -11.23 -13.94
N ALA A 246 -12.27 -11.10 -12.72
CA ALA A 246 -11.55 -11.18 -11.44
C ALA A 246 -10.48 -12.28 -11.38
N ASP A 247 -9.27 -11.90 -10.98
CA ASP A 247 -8.11 -12.80 -10.96
C ASP A 247 -7.79 -13.21 -9.52
N ALA A 248 -8.59 -14.14 -9.02
CA ALA A 248 -8.45 -14.67 -7.68
C ALA A 248 -7.01 -15.16 -7.46
N ASN A 249 -6.34 -14.59 -6.46
CA ASN A 249 -4.97 -14.92 -6.06
C ASN A 249 -3.85 -14.35 -6.94
N SER A 250 -4.11 -13.37 -7.81
CA SER A 250 -3.00 -12.65 -8.44
C SER A 250 -2.04 -12.10 -7.38
N TRP A 251 -0.75 -12.24 -7.62
CA TRP A 251 0.28 -11.61 -6.79
C TRP A 251 0.17 -10.07 -6.74
N MET A 252 -0.48 -9.43 -7.72
CA MET A 252 -0.73 -7.98 -7.75
C MET A 252 -2.13 -7.62 -7.24
N LEU A 253 -2.74 -8.40 -6.35
CA LEU A 253 -3.92 -7.92 -5.62
C LEU A 253 -3.50 -6.88 -4.57
N SER A 254 -4.23 -5.77 -4.42
CA SER A 254 -3.84 -4.67 -3.54
C SER A 254 -3.74 -5.05 -2.06
N CYS A 255 -4.47 -6.07 -1.62
CA CYS A 255 -4.35 -6.59 -0.26
C CYS A 255 -3.78 -8.01 -0.24
N SER A 256 -2.77 -8.17 0.62
CA SER A 256 -2.19 -9.47 0.90
C SER A 256 -3.13 -10.35 1.72
N ASN A 257 -3.07 -11.66 1.49
CA ASN A 257 -3.73 -12.65 2.35
C ASN A 257 -2.89 -13.06 3.57
N GLY A 258 -1.76 -12.39 3.82
CA GLY A 258 -0.85 -12.74 4.92
C GLY A 258 -0.05 -14.03 4.70
N GLY A 259 -0.13 -14.61 3.51
CA GLY A 259 0.39 -15.94 3.20
C GLY A 259 1.46 -15.96 2.11
N ASN A 260 1.71 -17.16 1.60
CA ASN A 260 2.66 -17.42 0.53
C ASN A 260 2.02 -17.24 -0.86
N ARG A 261 1.55 -16.04 -1.19
CA ARG A 261 0.95 -15.78 -2.50
C ARG A 261 2.06 -15.65 -3.56
N THR A 262 1.89 -16.34 -4.68
CA THR A 262 2.83 -16.29 -5.80
C THR A 262 2.07 -16.25 -7.12
N PHE A 263 2.80 -16.24 -8.25
CA PHE A 263 2.23 -16.14 -9.58
C PHE A 263 1.18 -17.22 -9.82
N ASN A 264 0.02 -16.81 -10.32
CA ASN A 264 -0.95 -17.69 -10.95
C ASN A 264 -0.71 -17.76 -12.47
N ALA A 265 -1.56 -18.48 -13.20
CA ALA A 265 -1.40 -18.64 -14.65
C ALA A 265 -1.53 -17.32 -15.43
N ASN A 266 -2.40 -16.41 -14.99
CA ASN A 266 -2.64 -15.13 -15.64
C ASN A 266 -1.47 -14.16 -15.41
N ASP A 267 -0.90 -14.18 -14.20
CA ASP A 267 0.32 -13.43 -13.87
C ASP A 267 1.47 -13.84 -14.79
N VAL A 268 1.63 -15.15 -15.05
CA VAL A 268 2.67 -15.67 -15.94
C VAL A 268 2.44 -15.22 -17.39
N ILE A 269 1.20 -15.23 -17.88
CA ILE A 269 0.87 -14.70 -19.22
C ILE A 269 1.24 -13.21 -19.28
N ALA A 270 0.84 -12.43 -18.27
CA ALA A 270 1.09 -11.00 -18.22
C ALA A 270 2.59 -10.68 -18.19
N LEU A 271 3.37 -11.41 -17.40
CA LEU A 271 4.82 -11.28 -17.31
C LEU A 271 5.51 -11.60 -18.64
N ASN A 272 5.17 -12.72 -19.28
CA ASN A 272 5.73 -13.09 -20.58
C ASN A 272 5.33 -12.13 -21.71
N TYR A 273 4.15 -11.49 -21.60
CA TYR A 273 3.75 -10.49 -22.57
C TYR A 273 4.63 -9.24 -22.50
N LEU A 274 5.04 -8.83 -21.29
CA LEU A 274 5.85 -7.62 -21.10
C LEU A 274 7.36 -7.86 -21.23
N TYR A 275 7.84 -9.04 -20.83
CA TYR A 275 9.26 -9.33 -20.66
C TYR A 275 9.63 -10.72 -21.15
#